data_AF-A0A077WLX2-F1
#
_entry.id   AF-A0A077WLX2-F1
#
_cell.length_a   1.000
_cell.length_b   1.000
_cell.length_c   1.000
_cell.angle_alpha   90.00
_cell.angle_beta   90.00
_cell.angle_gamma   90.00
#
_symmetry.space_group_name_H-M   'P 1'
#
loop_
_entity.id
_entity.type
_entity.pdbx_description
1 polymer ?
#
loop_
_entity_poly.entity_id
_entity_poly.type
_entity_poly.pdbx_seq_one_letter_code
_entity_poly.pdbx_strand_id
1 'polypeptide(L)'
;MASCLCTKYCHWPKHSGFYAKVPSLLYYRGRSNRLVDWGEGARRLSLQPKVDGNLVRRFKLCLASDYGAQKESDTPFLLPDQSPVDAIADYLGEFHEHVCEEMEKTGANRYSREQYRYCLTVPAIWDDQAKALMREAMIQAEIIQESDPSERLVMVTEPEAAAIYCEKQSRDWNVQDQENFMIVDAGGGTVDLIIYHMHWPEGGEKLLEEITSASGGSCGSSFIDSNMRALLMDKLGLPADIASSCVVENMMDTFTEKIKPYFCGSEDQYLSVPVSLLSYCQGASSSLIEENGCIRLQAEELNDKVYNPVFQQVVDLIENQLDLAGTDVNAMFLVGGFGCSDYLYNIVEKHFHSRIPIIAMAPRGDIAVARGAVYHVTKPKFVSSKILRHTYGLRTRMAFEEGLDPEDTSIVTSDGIKRCSTRFDVIVRKGQQVKADTKISRRFWATYPHNTDADLYVYDGDNSIPRHTTDPGVRKLAKFPIKMPHLEGFTNGDRVDIRIDFIFGLTELKAHVFIADKQFEFVCSLYKP
;
A
#
# COMPACT_ATOMS: atom_id res chain seq x y z
N MET A 1 -4.97 -5.18 -12.63
CA MET A 1 -4.55 -3.74 -12.68
C MET A 1 -4.89 -3.04 -11.37
N ALA A 2 -3.97 -2.25 -10.81
CA ALA A 2 -4.32 -1.27 -9.77
C ALA A 2 -5.12 -0.12 -10.42
N SER A 3 -6.06 0.45 -9.67
CA SER A 3 -6.97 1.51 -10.15
C SER A 3 -7.24 2.52 -9.05
N CYS A 4 -7.35 3.79 -9.39
CA CYS A 4 -7.83 4.81 -8.46
C CYS A 4 -9.37 4.89 -8.49
N LEU A 5 -9.94 5.27 -7.35
CA LEU A 5 -11.37 5.17 -7.07
C LEU A 5 -11.99 6.57 -6.86
N CYS A 6 -13.07 6.87 -7.56
CA CYS A 6 -13.94 8.02 -7.27
C CYS A 6 -15.39 7.56 -7.21
N THR A 7 -16.10 7.91 -6.14
CA THR A 7 -17.46 7.40 -5.87
C THR A 7 -18.56 8.38 -6.26
N LYS A 8 -18.20 9.60 -6.66
CA LYS A 8 -19.13 10.68 -7.01
C LYS A 8 -18.94 11.17 -8.45
N TYR A 9 -17.71 11.32 -8.91
CA TYR A 9 -17.36 11.72 -10.28
C TYR A 9 -16.82 10.50 -11.02
N CYS A 10 -17.73 9.69 -11.55
CA CYS A 10 -17.44 8.39 -12.17
C CYS A 10 -17.37 8.46 -13.71
N HIS A 11 -17.37 9.67 -14.27
CA HIS A 11 -17.20 9.89 -15.70
C HIS A 11 -15.72 10.15 -15.97
N TRP A 12 -15.05 9.22 -16.66
CA TRP A 12 -13.62 9.31 -16.92
C TRP A 12 -13.33 9.73 -18.37
N PRO A 13 -12.21 10.43 -18.61
CA PRO A 13 -11.79 10.75 -19.97
C PRO A 13 -11.68 9.48 -20.82
N LYS A 14 -12.27 9.51 -22.03
CA LYS A 14 -12.17 8.44 -23.04
C LYS A 14 -12.70 7.07 -22.57
N HIS A 15 -13.54 7.05 -21.53
CA HIS A 15 -14.25 5.87 -21.04
C HIS A 15 -15.75 5.99 -21.34
N SER A 16 -16.39 4.91 -21.78
CA SER A 16 -17.83 4.88 -22.00
C SER A 16 -18.59 4.50 -20.73
N GLY A 17 -19.47 5.39 -20.27
CA GLY A 17 -20.34 5.14 -19.12
C GLY A 17 -19.73 5.53 -17.77
N PHE A 18 -20.45 5.20 -16.70
CA PHE A 18 -20.09 5.56 -15.33
C PHE A 18 -19.46 4.37 -14.62
N TYR A 19 -18.19 4.49 -14.27
CA TYR A 19 -17.48 3.47 -13.51
C TYR A 19 -16.70 4.12 -12.37
N ALA A 20 -16.71 3.52 -11.19
CA ALA A 20 -16.09 4.15 -10.02
C ALA A 20 -14.56 4.10 -10.03
N LYS A 21 -13.96 3.36 -10.97
CA LYS A 21 -12.51 3.13 -11.06
C LYS A 21 -11.96 3.63 -12.38
N VAL A 22 -10.73 4.11 -12.33
CA VAL A 22 -9.91 4.42 -13.51
C VAL A 22 -8.60 3.66 -13.38
N PRO A 23 -8.11 2.99 -14.44
CA PRO A 23 -6.90 2.18 -14.34
C PRO A 23 -5.67 3.06 -14.05
N SER A 24 -4.72 2.55 -13.28
CA SER A 24 -3.46 3.26 -12.95
C SER A 24 -2.43 3.06 -14.07
N LEU A 25 -2.67 3.71 -15.20
CA LEU A 25 -1.88 3.63 -16.43
C LEU A 25 -1.45 5.02 -16.89
N LEU A 26 -0.26 5.11 -17.46
CA LEU A 26 0.29 6.32 -18.07
C LEU A 26 0.87 5.96 -19.42
N TYR A 27 0.70 6.84 -20.41
CA TYR A 27 1.29 6.65 -21.73
C TYR A 27 2.21 7.81 -22.04
N TYR A 28 3.49 7.52 -22.22
CA TYR A 28 4.51 8.52 -22.52
C TYR A 28 4.96 8.42 -23.96
N ARG A 29 5.28 9.55 -24.58
CA ARG A 29 5.87 9.58 -25.92
C ARG A 29 7.33 9.13 -25.87
N GLY A 30 7.71 8.18 -26.73
CA GLY A 30 8.99 7.48 -26.64
C GLY A 30 10.22 8.38 -26.70
N ARG A 31 10.25 9.36 -27.61
CA ARG A 31 11.42 10.24 -27.79
C ARG A 31 11.56 11.37 -26.78
N SER A 32 10.47 11.78 -26.13
CA SER A 32 10.44 12.99 -25.31
C SER A 32 10.10 12.73 -23.85
N ASN A 33 9.80 11.48 -23.48
CA ASN A 33 9.29 11.09 -22.15
C ASN A 33 8.18 12.03 -21.65
N ARG A 34 7.37 12.56 -22.58
CA ARG A 34 6.28 13.48 -22.25
C ARG A 34 5.02 12.66 -22.05
N LEU A 35 4.32 12.89 -20.94
CA LEU A 35 3.02 12.29 -20.71
C LEU A 35 2.07 12.70 -21.86
N VAL A 36 1.44 11.71 -22.47
CA VAL A 36 0.48 11.89 -23.58
C VAL A 36 -0.94 11.71 -23.09
N ASP A 37 -1.14 10.73 -22.20
CA ASP A 37 -2.45 10.33 -21.72
C ASP A 37 -2.31 9.47 -20.46
N TRP A 38 -3.41 9.32 -19.74
CA TRP A 38 -3.49 8.53 -18.52
C TRP A 38 -4.77 7.69 -18.51
N GLY A 39 -4.86 6.76 -17.56
CA GLY A 39 -6.06 5.96 -17.35
C GLY A 39 -6.50 5.20 -18.61
N GLU A 40 -7.76 5.36 -18.98
CA GLU A 40 -8.33 4.68 -20.15
C GLU A 40 -7.77 5.24 -21.47
N GLY A 41 -7.39 6.51 -21.50
CA GLY A 41 -6.68 7.08 -22.66
C GLY A 41 -5.34 6.40 -22.91
N ALA A 42 -4.57 6.17 -21.84
CA ALA A 42 -3.31 5.42 -21.92
C ALA A 42 -3.50 3.98 -22.40
N ARG A 43 -4.54 3.27 -21.92
CA ARG A 43 -4.91 1.94 -22.42
C ARG A 43 -5.20 2.00 -23.92
N ARG A 44 -6.08 2.88 -24.36
CA ARG A 44 -6.49 2.99 -25.77
C ARG A 44 -5.31 3.28 -26.71
N LEU A 45 -4.31 4.04 -26.26
CA LEU A 45 -3.09 4.28 -27.02
C LEU A 45 -2.22 3.02 -27.11
N SER A 46 -2.12 2.24 -26.04
CA SER A 46 -1.35 0.98 -26.03
C SER A 46 -1.88 -0.09 -26.99
N LEU A 47 -3.18 -0.04 -27.32
CA LEU A 47 -3.81 -0.95 -28.27
C LEU A 47 -3.63 -0.53 -29.74
N GLN A 48 -3.12 0.68 -30.00
CA GLN A 48 -2.98 1.19 -31.36
C GLN A 48 -1.67 0.74 -32.00
N PRO A 49 -1.69 0.32 -33.29
CA PRO A 49 -0.46 0.00 -34.00
C PRO A 49 0.37 1.25 -34.29
N LYS A 50 1.71 1.13 -34.21
CA LYS A 50 2.70 2.14 -34.64
C LYS A 50 2.67 3.47 -33.88
N VAL A 51 2.16 3.52 -32.65
CA VAL A 51 2.27 4.71 -31.80
C VAL A 51 3.66 4.73 -31.13
N ASP A 52 4.40 5.82 -31.30
CA ASP A 52 5.69 6.06 -30.64
C ASP A 52 5.47 6.41 -29.16
N GLY A 53 5.37 5.39 -28.32
CA GLY A 53 5.25 5.58 -26.88
C GLY A 53 5.33 4.31 -26.07
N ASN A 54 5.38 4.50 -24.75
CA ASN A 54 5.54 3.46 -23.77
C ASN A 54 4.38 3.53 -22.76
N LEU A 55 3.78 2.37 -22.49
CA LEU A 55 2.77 2.22 -21.45
C LEU A 55 3.45 1.94 -20.11
N VAL A 56 3.37 2.91 -19.19
CA VAL A 56 3.82 2.79 -17.81
C VAL A 56 2.67 2.28 -16.95
N ARG A 57 2.93 1.23 -16.16
CA ARG A 57 1.90 0.50 -15.40
C ARG A 57 2.48 -0.15 -14.15
N ARG A 58 1.62 -0.40 -13.16
CA ARG A 58 1.96 -1.08 -11.88
C ARG A 58 3.07 -0.36 -11.08
N PHE A 59 3.33 0.91 -11.36
CA PHE A 59 4.37 1.73 -10.71
C PHE A 59 4.22 1.83 -9.18
N LYS A 60 2.99 1.69 -8.65
CA LYS A 60 2.73 1.60 -7.20
C LYS A 60 3.46 0.41 -6.55
N LEU A 61 3.58 -0.72 -7.25
CA LEU A 61 4.23 -1.93 -6.74
C LEU A 61 5.75 -1.74 -6.57
N CYS A 62 6.36 -0.79 -7.28
CA CYS A 62 7.78 -0.45 -7.11
C CYS A 62 8.10 0.16 -5.75
N LEU A 63 7.09 0.61 -4.99
CA LEU A 63 7.29 1.12 -3.63
C LEU A 63 7.37 -0.01 -2.59
N ALA A 64 6.96 -1.24 -2.94
CA ALA A 64 6.99 -2.37 -2.02
C ALA A 64 8.39 -2.98 -1.96
N SER A 65 8.92 -3.18 -0.75
CA SER A 65 10.29 -3.66 -0.50
C SER A 65 10.53 -5.12 -0.88
N ASP A 66 9.47 -5.92 -1.01
CA ASP A 66 9.46 -7.35 -1.30
C ASP A 66 9.24 -7.70 -2.78
N TYR A 67 8.88 -6.72 -3.62
CA TYR A 67 8.49 -6.97 -5.01
C TYR A 67 9.66 -7.48 -5.89
N GLY A 68 10.90 -7.15 -5.54
CA GLY A 68 12.11 -7.51 -6.31
C GLY A 68 12.42 -9.02 -6.38
N ALA A 69 11.71 -9.87 -5.63
CA ALA A 69 11.99 -11.31 -5.53
C ALA A 69 11.19 -12.21 -6.51
N GLN A 70 10.24 -11.67 -7.30
CA GLN A 70 9.39 -12.48 -8.20
C GLN A 70 9.75 -12.30 -9.70
N LYS A 71 9.72 -13.41 -10.46
CA LYS A 71 10.35 -13.61 -11.79
C LYS A 71 9.74 -12.81 -12.97
N GLU A 72 10.67 -12.18 -13.71
CA GLU A 72 10.84 -11.83 -15.14
C GLU A 72 9.70 -11.59 -16.16
N SER A 73 8.45 -12.06 -16.05
CA SER A 73 7.53 -11.99 -17.22
C SER A 73 6.44 -10.90 -17.21
N ASP A 74 6.25 -10.13 -16.14
CA ASP A 74 5.29 -9.01 -16.10
C ASP A 74 5.60 -7.98 -14.98
N THR A 75 6.84 -7.52 -14.95
CA THR A 75 7.39 -6.53 -14.02
C THR A 75 6.74 -5.14 -14.19
N PRO A 76 6.65 -4.33 -13.12
CA PRO A 76 6.32 -2.92 -13.21
C PRO A 76 7.22 -2.27 -14.25
N PHE A 77 6.60 -1.51 -15.13
CA PHE A 77 7.32 -0.83 -16.18
C PHE A 77 7.34 0.66 -15.88
N LEU A 78 8.55 1.18 -15.70
CA LEU A 78 8.88 2.60 -15.65
C LEU A 78 9.75 2.93 -16.86
N LEU A 79 9.73 4.19 -17.29
CA LEU A 79 10.68 4.65 -18.29
C LEU A 79 12.11 4.62 -17.74
N PRO A 80 13.13 4.55 -18.61
CA PRO A 80 14.51 4.81 -18.20
C PRO A 80 14.60 6.14 -17.44
N ASP A 81 15.31 6.13 -16.31
CA ASP A 81 15.53 7.27 -15.41
C ASP A 81 14.28 7.86 -14.72
N GLN A 82 13.08 7.29 -14.92
CA GLN A 82 11.87 7.69 -14.21
C GLN A 82 11.77 6.98 -12.86
N SER A 83 11.61 7.74 -11.78
CA SER A 83 11.36 7.16 -10.46
C SER A 83 9.91 6.71 -10.31
N PRO A 84 9.60 5.77 -9.39
CA PRO A 84 8.22 5.44 -9.05
C PRO A 84 7.42 6.66 -8.59
N VAL A 85 8.06 7.59 -7.88
CA VAL A 85 7.43 8.82 -7.37
C VAL A 85 6.97 9.71 -8.53
N ASP A 86 7.78 9.85 -9.59
CA ASP A 86 7.43 10.64 -10.77
C ASP A 86 6.18 10.10 -11.46
N ALA A 87 6.12 8.79 -11.68
CA ALA A 87 4.95 8.15 -12.29
C ALA A 87 3.70 8.30 -11.41
N ILE A 88 3.83 8.15 -10.09
CA ILE A 88 2.70 8.33 -9.16
C ILE A 88 2.23 9.79 -9.17
N ALA A 89 3.15 10.75 -9.16
CA ALA A 89 2.83 12.18 -9.18
C ALA A 89 2.09 12.57 -10.46
N ASP A 90 2.60 12.15 -11.63
CA ASP A 90 1.95 12.39 -12.92
C ASP A 90 0.52 11.84 -12.94
N TYR A 91 0.33 10.60 -12.46
CA TYR A 91 -0.99 10.00 -12.41
C TYR A 91 -1.95 10.73 -11.45
N LEU A 92 -1.47 11.05 -10.24
CA LEU A 92 -2.29 11.73 -9.23
C LEU A 92 -2.65 13.15 -9.66
N GLY A 93 -1.74 13.87 -10.34
CA GLY A 93 -1.99 15.19 -10.89
C GLY A 93 -3.12 15.16 -11.92
N GLU A 94 -3.03 14.28 -12.91
CA GLU A 94 -4.08 14.09 -13.93
C GLU A 94 -5.43 13.66 -13.31
N PHE A 95 -5.39 12.73 -12.35
CA PHE A 95 -6.58 12.29 -11.63
C PHE A 95 -7.24 13.43 -10.85
N HIS A 96 -6.44 14.21 -10.13
CA HIS A 96 -6.90 15.31 -9.29
C HIS A 96 -7.46 16.45 -10.13
N GLU A 97 -6.78 16.83 -11.22
CA GLU A 97 -7.23 17.87 -12.14
C GLU A 97 -8.59 17.52 -12.73
N HIS A 98 -8.75 16.29 -13.25
CA HIS A 98 -10.02 15.83 -13.78
C HIS A 98 -11.15 15.85 -12.73
N VAL A 99 -10.89 15.39 -11.51
CA VAL A 99 -11.88 15.44 -10.42
C VAL A 99 -12.25 16.89 -10.08
N CYS A 100 -11.29 17.80 -10.06
CA CYS A 100 -11.54 19.23 -9.82
C CYS A 100 -12.39 19.85 -10.94
N GLU A 101 -12.08 19.58 -12.20
CA GLU A 101 -12.89 20.05 -13.34
C GLU A 101 -14.33 19.53 -13.28
N GLU A 102 -14.54 18.26 -12.92
CA GLU A 102 -15.88 17.69 -12.76
C GLU A 102 -16.63 18.30 -11.55
N MET A 103 -15.92 18.64 -10.47
CA MET A 103 -16.49 19.39 -9.34
C MET A 103 -16.94 20.79 -9.76
N GLU A 104 -16.18 21.47 -10.61
CA GLU A 104 -16.51 22.79 -11.15
C GLU A 104 -17.73 22.72 -12.07
N LYS A 105 -17.78 21.76 -12.99
CA LYS A 105 -18.93 21.54 -13.90
C LYS A 105 -20.23 21.27 -13.16
N THR A 106 -20.16 20.59 -12.01
CA THR A 106 -21.33 20.24 -11.20
C THR A 106 -21.73 21.33 -10.18
N GLY A 107 -21.00 22.45 -10.12
CA GLY A 107 -21.24 23.52 -9.14
C GLY A 107 -20.94 23.09 -7.69
N ALA A 108 -20.15 22.03 -7.52
CA ALA A 108 -19.71 21.51 -6.23
C ALA A 108 -18.41 22.18 -5.74
N ASN A 109 -17.81 23.06 -6.54
CA ASN A 109 -16.63 23.88 -6.24
C ASN A 109 -16.91 25.04 -5.24
N ARG A 110 -17.73 24.79 -4.21
CA ARG A 110 -18.03 25.78 -3.16
C ARG A 110 -16.82 26.16 -2.31
N TYR A 111 -15.74 25.41 -2.44
CA TYR A 111 -14.50 25.55 -1.70
C TYR A 111 -13.34 25.64 -2.69
N SER A 112 -12.33 26.42 -2.37
CA SER A 112 -11.11 26.48 -3.16
C SER A 112 -10.25 25.22 -2.95
N ARG A 113 -9.34 24.94 -3.87
CA ARG A 113 -8.50 23.73 -3.83
C ARG A 113 -7.68 23.65 -2.54
N GLU A 114 -7.29 24.77 -1.97
CA GLU A 114 -6.54 24.86 -0.71
C GLU A 114 -7.37 24.39 0.50
N GLN A 115 -8.69 24.44 0.41
CA GLN A 115 -9.61 24.05 1.49
C GLN A 115 -9.97 22.56 1.46
N TYR A 116 -9.60 21.83 0.42
CA TYR A 116 -9.84 20.39 0.36
C TYR A 116 -9.08 19.67 1.48
N ARG A 117 -9.49 18.44 1.79
CA ARG A 117 -8.72 17.52 2.63
C ARG A 117 -8.65 16.20 1.88
N TYR A 118 -7.47 15.60 1.83
CA TYR A 118 -7.26 14.34 1.13
C TYR A 118 -7.06 13.21 2.11
N CYS A 119 -7.62 12.05 1.77
CA CYS A 119 -7.33 10.80 2.45
C CYS A 119 -6.78 9.81 1.43
N LEU A 120 -5.53 9.41 1.62
CA LEU A 120 -4.86 8.45 0.76
C LEU A 120 -4.87 7.08 1.43
N THR A 121 -5.23 6.05 0.67
CA THR A 121 -5.19 4.66 1.13
C THR A 121 -3.90 4.00 0.70
N VAL A 122 -3.25 3.27 1.61
CA VAL A 122 -2.00 2.55 1.36
C VAL A 122 -2.12 1.09 1.78
N PRO A 123 -1.45 0.13 1.09
CA PRO A 123 -1.40 -1.26 1.54
C PRO A 123 -0.92 -1.36 2.98
N ALA A 124 -1.44 -2.33 3.72
CA ALA A 124 -1.09 -2.45 5.12
C ALA A 124 0.36 -2.90 5.29
N ILE A 125 0.84 -3.77 4.41
CA ILE A 125 2.22 -4.31 4.43
C ILE A 125 3.30 -3.28 4.11
N TRP A 126 2.95 -2.08 3.65
CA TRP A 126 3.93 -1.06 3.32
C TRP A 126 4.65 -0.52 4.54
N ASP A 127 5.98 -0.44 4.40
CA ASP A 127 6.83 0.20 5.39
C ASP A 127 6.63 1.72 5.40
N ASP A 128 7.23 2.38 6.39
CA ASP A 128 7.09 3.83 6.49
C ASP A 128 7.70 4.54 5.27
N GLN A 129 8.77 3.98 4.66
CA GLN A 129 9.43 4.51 3.45
C GLN A 129 8.44 4.69 2.31
N ALA A 130 7.71 3.62 1.97
CA ALA A 130 6.71 3.62 0.91
C ALA A 130 5.60 4.66 1.16
N LYS A 131 5.16 4.81 2.42
CA LYS A 131 4.15 5.82 2.79
C LYS A 131 4.68 7.24 2.59
N ALA A 132 5.91 7.54 2.99
CA ALA A 132 6.48 8.86 2.78
C ALA A 132 6.68 9.18 1.29
N LEU A 133 7.05 8.20 0.47
CA LEU A 133 7.16 8.38 -0.99
C LEU A 133 5.80 8.71 -1.63
N MET A 134 4.69 8.20 -1.10
CA MET A 134 3.36 8.64 -1.54
C MET A 134 3.05 10.09 -1.19
N ARG A 135 3.47 10.56 0.00
CA ARG A 135 3.34 11.97 0.39
C ARG A 135 4.20 12.85 -0.52
N GLU A 136 5.42 12.43 -0.82
CA GLU A 136 6.30 13.10 -1.77
C GLU A 136 5.64 13.21 -3.15
N ALA A 137 5.01 12.15 -3.65
CA ALA A 137 4.28 12.19 -4.91
C ALA A 137 3.09 13.18 -4.90
N MET A 138 2.37 13.28 -3.78
CA MET A 138 1.28 14.25 -3.61
C MET A 138 1.78 15.71 -3.61
N ILE A 139 2.97 15.96 -3.05
CA ILE A 139 3.63 17.28 -3.09
C ILE A 139 4.13 17.59 -4.50
N GLN A 140 4.77 16.62 -5.15
CA GLN A 140 5.29 16.75 -6.51
C GLN A 140 4.17 16.97 -7.54
N ALA A 141 3.00 16.38 -7.31
CA ALA A 141 1.79 16.63 -8.11
C ALA A 141 1.11 17.97 -7.80
N GLU A 142 1.67 18.79 -6.91
CA GLU A 142 1.13 20.08 -6.46
C GLU A 142 -0.28 20.00 -5.83
N ILE A 143 -0.68 18.81 -5.37
CA ILE A 143 -1.98 18.59 -4.74
C ILE A 143 -1.98 19.13 -3.31
N ILE A 144 -0.83 19.05 -2.63
CA ILE A 144 -0.54 19.64 -1.33
C ILE A 144 0.84 20.32 -1.35
N GLN A 145 1.13 21.16 -0.36
CA GLN A 145 2.43 21.78 -0.15
C GLN A 145 3.13 21.22 1.08
N GLU A 146 4.47 21.28 1.13
CA GLU A 146 5.24 20.88 2.31
C GLU A 146 4.90 21.75 3.54
N SER A 147 4.49 23.00 3.33
CA SER A 147 4.03 23.92 4.38
C SER A 147 2.59 23.70 4.84
N ASP A 148 1.83 22.79 4.21
CA ASP A 148 0.47 22.52 4.62
C ASP A 148 0.41 21.85 6.00
N PRO A 149 -0.66 22.09 6.78
CA PRO A 149 -0.90 21.35 8.02
C PRO A 149 -0.91 19.84 7.78
N SER A 150 -0.46 19.05 8.76
CA SER A 150 -0.35 17.60 8.59
C SER A 150 -1.70 16.93 8.34
N GLU A 151 -2.81 17.56 8.76
CA GLU A 151 -4.19 17.11 8.51
C GLU A 151 -4.70 17.39 7.09
N ARG A 152 -3.97 18.15 6.27
CA ARG A 152 -4.31 18.42 4.87
C ARG A 152 -4.35 17.14 4.04
N LEU A 153 -3.45 16.21 4.35
CA LEU A 153 -3.36 14.86 3.82
C LEU A 153 -3.28 13.87 4.97
N VAL A 154 -4.29 13.02 5.09
CA VAL A 154 -4.34 11.92 6.06
C VAL A 154 -4.13 10.61 5.31
N MET A 155 -3.40 9.66 5.90
CA MET A 155 -3.28 8.31 5.36
C MET A 155 -4.04 7.29 6.21
N VAL A 156 -4.62 6.31 5.55
CA VAL A 156 -5.27 5.15 6.17
C VAL A 156 -4.82 3.88 5.45
N THR A 157 -4.69 2.76 6.15
CA THR A 157 -4.40 1.51 5.43
C THR A 157 -5.65 1.04 4.68
N GLU A 158 -5.46 0.40 3.53
CA GLU A 158 -6.54 -0.13 2.70
C GLU A 158 -7.49 -1.05 3.49
N PRO A 159 -7.01 -2.06 4.25
CA PRO A 159 -7.91 -2.91 5.04
C PRO A 159 -8.52 -2.21 6.27
N GLU A 160 -7.90 -1.15 6.81
CA GLU A 160 -8.55 -0.31 7.84
C GLU A 160 -9.72 0.48 7.25
N ALA A 161 -9.52 1.12 6.10
CA ALA A 161 -10.59 1.81 5.41
C ALA A 161 -11.73 0.85 5.07
N ALA A 162 -11.41 -0.32 4.54
CA ALA A 162 -12.39 -1.37 4.28
C ALA A 162 -13.12 -1.84 5.54
N ALA A 163 -12.44 -1.98 6.69
CA ALA A 163 -13.08 -2.34 7.95
C ALA A 163 -14.13 -1.32 8.37
N ILE A 164 -13.81 -0.01 8.29
CA ILE A 164 -14.76 1.07 8.60
C ILE A 164 -15.97 1.02 7.66
N TYR A 165 -15.76 0.70 6.39
CA TYR A 165 -16.85 0.53 5.43
C TYR A 165 -17.73 -0.67 5.77
N CYS A 166 -17.12 -1.84 5.96
CA CYS A 166 -17.83 -3.09 6.25
C CYS A 166 -18.59 -2.97 7.56
N GLU A 167 -18.04 -2.31 8.56
CA GLU A 167 -18.74 -2.04 9.81
C GLU A 167 -20.02 -1.24 9.58
N LYS A 168 -20.01 -0.20 8.74
CA LYS A 168 -21.24 0.53 8.45
C LYS A 168 -22.28 -0.31 7.69
N GLN A 169 -21.85 -1.36 6.99
CA GLN A 169 -22.74 -2.34 6.36
C GLN A 169 -23.06 -3.52 7.29
N SER A 170 -22.41 -3.66 8.45
CA SER A 170 -22.49 -4.83 9.37
C SER A 170 -23.89 -5.13 9.90
N ARG A 171 -24.80 -4.14 9.87
CA ARG A 171 -26.21 -4.32 10.25
C ARG A 171 -26.89 -5.43 9.44
N ASP A 172 -26.44 -5.67 8.20
CA ASP A 172 -26.99 -6.70 7.33
C ASP A 172 -26.38 -8.10 7.59
N TRP A 173 -25.28 -8.18 8.34
CA TRP A 173 -24.45 -9.39 8.49
C TRP A 173 -24.54 -10.04 9.87
N ASN A 174 -25.34 -9.49 10.78
CA ASN A 174 -25.61 -10.01 12.13
C ASN A 174 -24.36 -10.33 12.99
N VAL A 175 -23.23 -9.68 12.71
CA VAL A 175 -22.03 -9.74 13.56
C VAL A 175 -22.37 -9.09 14.89
N GLN A 176 -22.26 -9.86 15.98
CA GLN A 176 -22.61 -9.42 17.32
C GLN A 176 -21.54 -8.48 17.88
N ASP A 177 -21.91 -7.66 18.86
CA ASP A 177 -20.94 -6.88 19.62
C ASP A 177 -19.92 -7.80 20.31
N GLN A 178 -18.66 -7.37 20.42
CA GLN A 178 -17.55 -8.13 21.03
C GLN A 178 -17.06 -9.34 20.20
N GLU A 179 -17.36 -9.41 18.91
CA GLU A 179 -16.83 -10.44 18.01
C GLU A 179 -15.57 -10.02 17.25
N ASN A 180 -14.81 -11.01 16.79
CA ASN A 180 -13.63 -10.82 15.96
C ASN A 180 -14.01 -11.01 14.49
N PHE A 181 -13.52 -10.11 13.63
CA PHE A 181 -13.71 -10.27 12.19
C PHE A 181 -12.44 -9.99 11.40
N MET A 182 -12.29 -10.69 10.29
CA MET A 182 -11.22 -10.53 9.33
C MET A 182 -11.68 -9.71 8.14
N ILE A 183 -10.84 -8.76 7.70
CA ILE A 183 -10.94 -8.14 6.38
C ILE A 183 -9.90 -8.80 5.48
N VAL A 184 -10.36 -9.27 4.32
CA VAL A 184 -9.51 -9.76 3.22
C VAL A 184 -9.65 -8.77 2.08
N ASP A 185 -8.75 -7.79 2.01
CA ASP A 185 -8.70 -6.84 0.92
C ASP A 185 -7.93 -7.42 -0.26
N ALA A 186 -8.68 -8.08 -1.14
CA ALA A 186 -8.15 -8.67 -2.36
C ALA A 186 -8.25 -7.64 -3.51
N GLY A 187 -7.13 -6.97 -3.74
CA GLY A 187 -6.97 -5.93 -4.72
C GLY A 187 -6.48 -6.40 -6.09
N GLY A 188 -6.12 -5.41 -6.91
CA GLY A 188 -5.55 -5.65 -8.23
C GLY A 188 -4.10 -6.09 -8.21
N GLY A 189 -3.32 -5.71 -7.20
CA GLY A 189 -1.89 -5.99 -7.09
C GLY A 189 -1.51 -6.72 -5.80
N THR A 190 -2.11 -6.32 -4.67
CA THR A 190 -1.87 -6.93 -3.36
C THR A 190 -3.14 -7.59 -2.84
N VAL A 191 -2.95 -8.51 -1.89
CA VAL A 191 -3.99 -8.96 -0.98
C VAL A 191 -3.51 -8.62 0.43
N ASP A 192 -4.29 -7.86 1.19
CA ASP A 192 -3.97 -7.39 2.54
C ASP A 192 -5.01 -7.94 3.53
N LEU A 193 -4.55 -8.45 4.68
CA LEU A 193 -5.40 -9.08 5.68
C LEU A 193 -5.19 -8.48 7.06
N ILE A 194 -6.28 -8.33 7.80
CA ILE A 194 -6.24 -7.85 9.18
C ILE A 194 -7.42 -8.41 9.96
N ILE A 195 -7.21 -8.64 11.25
CA ILE A 195 -8.25 -9.09 12.17
C ILE A 195 -8.46 -7.99 13.20
N TYR A 196 -9.73 -7.61 13.38
CA TYR A 196 -10.16 -6.66 14.37
C TYR A 196 -11.04 -7.33 15.42
N HIS A 197 -10.84 -6.92 16.67
CA HIS A 197 -11.82 -7.09 17.72
C HIS A 197 -12.75 -5.88 17.74
N MET A 198 -14.05 -6.14 17.78
CA MET A 198 -15.08 -5.12 17.75
C MET A 198 -15.54 -4.78 19.16
N HIS A 199 -15.10 -3.65 19.69
CA HIS A 199 -15.38 -3.26 21.06
C HIS A 199 -16.48 -2.19 21.14
N TRP A 200 -17.47 -2.40 22.01
CA TRP A 200 -18.48 -1.40 22.36
C TRP A 200 -18.29 -0.93 23.82
N PRO A 201 -17.65 0.22 24.06
CA PRO A 201 -17.52 0.80 25.39
C PRO A 201 -18.90 1.21 25.95
N GLU A 202 -19.10 1.03 27.26
CA GLU A 202 -20.35 1.42 27.92
C GLU A 202 -20.61 2.93 27.75
N GLY A 203 -21.74 3.28 27.13
CA GLY A 203 -22.10 4.68 26.81
C GLY A 203 -21.24 5.34 25.71
N GLY A 204 -20.37 4.58 25.04
CA GLY A 204 -19.47 5.05 23.99
C GLY A 204 -19.94 4.73 22.57
N GLU A 205 -19.14 5.17 21.59
CA GLU A 205 -19.25 4.68 20.21
C GLU A 205 -18.46 3.38 20.04
N LYS A 206 -18.90 2.56 19.08
CA LYS A 206 -18.21 1.36 18.64
C LYS A 206 -16.79 1.67 18.13
N LEU A 207 -15.83 0.84 18.50
CA LEU A 207 -14.41 0.95 18.17
C LEU A 207 -13.87 -0.38 17.65
N LEU A 208 -12.78 -0.31 16.89
CA LEU A 208 -12.01 -1.46 16.45
C LEU A 208 -10.65 -1.48 17.13
N GLU A 209 -10.19 -2.69 17.47
CA GLU A 209 -8.85 -2.94 18.01
C GLU A 209 -8.15 -3.99 17.14
N GLU A 210 -6.95 -3.73 16.67
CA GLU A 210 -6.17 -4.73 15.93
C GLU A 210 -5.75 -5.87 16.87
N ILE A 211 -6.07 -7.12 16.49
CA ILE A 211 -5.65 -8.31 17.24
C ILE A 211 -4.24 -8.74 16.84
N THR A 212 -3.95 -8.61 15.55
CA THR A 212 -2.73 -9.08 14.90
C THR A 212 -2.16 -7.97 14.02
N SER A 213 -0.84 -7.95 13.84
CA SER A 213 -0.24 -7.19 12.74
C SER A 213 -0.88 -7.60 11.41
N ALA A 214 -1.19 -6.63 10.55
CA ALA A 214 -1.73 -6.96 9.22
C ALA A 214 -0.68 -7.71 8.39
N SER A 215 -1.12 -8.76 7.70
CA SER A 215 -0.32 -9.47 6.71
C SER A 215 -0.78 -9.13 5.30
N GLY A 216 -0.06 -9.62 4.31
CA GLY A 216 -0.43 -9.48 2.92
C GLY A 216 0.63 -10.03 1.99
N GLY A 217 0.32 -10.03 0.71
CA GLY A 217 1.25 -10.49 -0.32
C GLY A 217 0.94 -9.91 -1.68
N SER A 218 1.96 -9.91 -2.55
CA SER A 218 1.85 -9.55 -3.96
C SER A 218 1.18 -10.68 -4.76
N CYS A 219 -0.11 -10.95 -4.48
CA CYS A 219 -0.91 -12.02 -5.10
C CYS A 219 -2.31 -11.54 -5.54
N GLY A 220 -2.42 -10.26 -5.94
CA GLY A 220 -3.68 -9.71 -6.44
C GLY A 220 -4.09 -10.23 -7.83
N SER A 221 -5.26 -9.79 -8.34
CA SER A 221 -5.78 -10.28 -9.62
C SER A 221 -4.90 -9.99 -10.85
N SER A 222 -3.93 -9.07 -10.78
CA SER A 222 -2.97 -8.86 -11.88
C SER A 222 -2.01 -10.02 -12.10
N PHE A 223 -1.83 -10.88 -11.11
CA PHE A 223 -1.00 -12.09 -11.24
C PHE A 223 -1.73 -13.17 -12.05
N ILE A 224 -3.06 -13.21 -11.99
CA ILE A 224 -3.89 -14.01 -12.91
C ILE A 224 -3.67 -13.53 -14.35
N ASP A 225 -3.62 -12.22 -14.58
CA ASP A 225 -3.33 -11.65 -15.90
C ASP A 225 -1.94 -12.06 -16.39
N SER A 226 -0.95 -12.05 -15.51
CA SER A 226 0.43 -12.44 -15.82
C SER A 226 0.53 -13.94 -16.15
N ASN A 227 -0.12 -14.80 -15.38
CA ASN A 227 -0.16 -16.24 -15.65
C ASN A 227 -0.86 -16.54 -16.97
N MET A 228 -1.96 -15.83 -17.27
CA MET A 228 -2.66 -15.97 -18.54
C MET A 228 -1.79 -15.52 -19.72
N ARG A 229 -1.06 -14.41 -19.60
CA ARG A 229 -0.12 -13.97 -20.64
C ARG A 229 0.94 -15.04 -20.88
N ALA A 230 1.54 -15.60 -19.82
CA ALA A 230 2.54 -16.66 -19.93
C ALA A 230 1.95 -17.90 -20.63
N LEU A 231 0.74 -18.32 -20.26
CA LEU A 231 0.04 -19.41 -20.91
C LEU A 231 -0.19 -19.13 -22.40
N LEU A 232 -0.62 -17.92 -22.78
CA LEU A 232 -0.82 -17.56 -24.18
C LEU A 232 0.48 -17.58 -24.97
N MET A 233 1.57 -17.04 -24.42
CA MET A 233 2.88 -17.04 -25.09
C MET A 233 3.36 -18.47 -25.35
N ASP A 234 3.27 -19.34 -24.34
CA ASP A 234 3.67 -20.75 -24.43
C ASP A 234 2.81 -21.52 -25.44
N LYS A 235 1.48 -21.42 -25.31
CA LYS A 235 0.52 -22.18 -26.11
C LYS A 235 0.58 -21.81 -27.59
N LEU A 236 0.79 -20.53 -27.90
CA LEU A 236 0.92 -20.04 -29.27
C LEU A 236 2.36 -20.06 -29.82
N GLY A 237 3.35 -20.41 -28.99
CA GLY A 237 4.76 -20.40 -29.38
C GLY A 237 5.26 -19.00 -29.76
N LEU A 238 4.77 -17.96 -29.09
CA LEU A 238 5.11 -16.58 -29.42
C LEU A 238 6.49 -16.20 -28.86
N PRO A 239 7.30 -15.46 -29.63
CA PRO A 239 8.59 -14.98 -29.15
C PRO A 239 8.40 -13.82 -28.15
N ALA A 240 9.36 -13.68 -27.23
CA ALA A 240 9.27 -12.74 -26.11
C ALA A 240 9.18 -11.27 -26.54
N ASP A 241 9.73 -10.91 -27.70
CA ASP A 241 9.67 -9.55 -28.27
C ASP A 241 8.23 -9.12 -28.66
N ILE A 242 7.32 -10.07 -28.83
CA ILE A 242 5.92 -9.82 -29.19
C ILE A 242 5.00 -9.76 -27.97
N ALA A 243 5.48 -10.16 -26.79
CA ALA A 243 4.69 -10.26 -25.57
C ALA A 243 4.01 -8.93 -25.15
N SER A 244 4.63 -7.79 -25.49
CA SER A 244 4.11 -6.44 -25.22
C SER A 244 3.52 -5.76 -26.47
N SER A 245 3.29 -6.51 -27.55
CA SER A 245 2.69 -5.96 -28.76
C SER A 245 1.22 -5.61 -28.54
N CYS A 246 0.71 -4.61 -29.26
CA CYS A 246 -0.71 -4.26 -29.19
C CYS A 246 -1.64 -5.43 -29.53
N VAL A 247 -1.18 -6.40 -30.32
CA VAL A 247 -1.95 -7.60 -30.70
C VAL A 247 -2.15 -8.52 -29.50
N VAL A 248 -1.09 -8.75 -28.71
CA VAL A 248 -1.18 -9.53 -27.47
C VAL A 248 -1.98 -8.77 -26.41
N GLU A 249 -1.80 -7.45 -26.30
CA GLU A 249 -2.59 -6.65 -25.35
C GLU A 249 -4.09 -6.68 -25.67
N ASN A 250 -4.49 -6.71 -26.96
CA ASN A 250 -5.90 -6.91 -27.34
C ASN A 250 -6.47 -8.28 -26.90
N MET A 251 -5.66 -9.33 -26.98
CA MET A 251 -6.05 -10.66 -26.46
C MET A 251 -6.18 -10.64 -24.94
N MET A 252 -5.23 -10.00 -24.25
CA MET A 252 -5.25 -9.85 -22.80
C MET A 252 -6.40 -8.98 -22.30
N ASP A 253 -6.77 -7.94 -23.04
CA ASP A 253 -7.96 -7.12 -22.73
C ASP A 253 -9.24 -7.95 -22.89
N THR A 254 -9.32 -8.79 -23.93
CA THR A 254 -10.45 -9.73 -24.08
C THR A 254 -10.54 -10.69 -22.89
N PHE A 255 -9.42 -11.25 -22.45
CA PHE A 255 -9.38 -12.08 -21.26
C PHE A 255 -9.81 -11.30 -20.01
N THR A 256 -9.23 -10.12 -19.78
CA THR A 256 -9.43 -9.32 -18.57
C THR A 256 -10.86 -8.81 -18.43
N GLU A 257 -11.51 -8.42 -19.52
CA GLU A 257 -12.84 -7.81 -19.52
C GLU A 257 -13.97 -8.83 -19.71
N LYS A 258 -13.71 -9.98 -20.37
CA LYS A 258 -14.79 -10.91 -20.77
C LYS A 258 -14.64 -12.33 -20.26
N ILE A 259 -13.43 -12.81 -19.98
CA ILE A 259 -13.22 -14.20 -19.55
C ILE A 259 -13.02 -14.22 -18.03
N LYS A 260 -12.01 -13.50 -17.54
CA LYS A 260 -11.61 -13.48 -16.13
C LYS A 260 -12.74 -13.14 -15.16
N PRO A 261 -13.61 -12.13 -15.41
CA PRO A 261 -14.65 -11.76 -14.44
C PRO A 261 -15.75 -12.81 -14.28
N TYR A 262 -15.94 -13.67 -15.29
CA TYR A 262 -17.07 -14.63 -15.35
C TYR A 262 -16.62 -16.09 -15.24
N PHE A 263 -15.30 -16.35 -15.19
CA PHE A 263 -14.78 -17.70 -15.09
C PHE A 263 -15.08 -18.30 -13.71
N CYS A 264 -15.72 -19.47 -13.70
CA CYS A 264 -16.15 -20.19 -12.49
C CYS A 264 -15.40 -21.51 -12.26
N GLY A 265 -14.38 -21.80 -13.08
CA GLY A 265 -13.55 -23.00 -12.92
C GLY A 265 -14.04 -24.25 -13.65
N SER A 266 -15.22 -24.25 -14.28
CA SER A 266 -15.80 -25.46 -14.88
C SER A 266 -15.96 -25.43 -16.41
N GLU A 267 -15.97 -24.26 -17.03
CA GLU A 267 -16.27 -24.11 -18.45
C GLU A 267 -15.04 -23.72 -19.27
N ASP A 268 -14.83 -24.41 -20.37
CA ASP A 268 -13.81 -24.06 -21.34
C ASP A 268 -14.10 -22.69 -21.96
N GLN A 269 -13.02 -21.95 -22.22
CA GLN A 269 -13.09 -20.59 -22.73
C GLN A 269 -12.48 -20.54 -24.12
N TYR A 270 -12.94 -19.60 -24.94
CA TYR A 270 -12.49 -19.44 -26.32
C TYR A 270 -11.97 -18.03 -26.54
N LEU A 271 -10.77 -17.93 -27.13
CA LEU A 271 -10.12 -16.66 -27.38
C LEU A 271 -9.73 -16.55 -28.86
N SER A 272 -10.17 -15.51 -29.54
CA SER A 272 -9.79 -15.25 -30.92
C SER A 272 -8.29 -14.99 -31.04
N VAL A 273 -7.64 -15.66 -32.00
CA VAL A 273 -6.25 -15.41 -32.36
C VAL A 273 -6.21 -14.51 -33.60
N PRO A 274 -5.64 -13.30 -33.50
CA PRO A 274 -5.50 -12.42 -34.65
C PRO A 274 -4.66 -13.05 -35.77
N VAL A 275 -5.07 -12.84 -37.02
CA VAL A 275 -4.40 -13.39 -38.22
C VAL A 275 -2.91 -13.01 -38.27
N SER A 276 -2.56 -11.82 -37.76
CA SER A 276 -1.17 -11.35 -37.68
C SER A 276 -0.27 -12.18 -36.77
N LEU A 277 -0.82 -12.98 -35.84
CA LEU A 277 -0.04 -13.90 -35.01
C LEU A 277 0.18 -15.27 -35.65
N LEU A 278 -0.58 -15.62 -36.70
CA LEU A 278 -0.50 -16.94 -37.32
C LEU A 278 0.87 -17.21 -37.96
N SER A 279 1.60 -16.17 -38.39
CA SER A 279 2.97 -16.33 -38.91
C SER A 279 3.98 -16.81 -37.85
N TYR A 280 3.68 -16.60 -36.58
CA TYR A 280 4.50 -17.05 -35.45
C TYR A 280 4.06 -18.43 -34.94
N CYS A 281 2.80 -18.79 -35.15
CA CYS A 281 2.24 -20.07 -34.74
C CYS A 281 2.73 -21.18 -35.69
N GLN A 282 3.76 -21.94 -35.29
CA GLN A 282 4.32 -23.04 -36.09
C GLN A 282 4.11 -24.39 -35.40
N GLY A 283 4.12 -25.48 -36.19
CA GLY A 283 4.08 -26.84 -35.67
C GLY A 283 2.83 -27.14 -34.83
N ALA A 284 3.02 -27.63 -33.60
CA ALA A 284 1.91 -28.02 -32.72
C ALA A 284 1.01 -26.84 -32.32
N SER A 285 1.52 -25.60 -32.30
CA SER A 285 0.73 -24.42 -31.92
C SER A 285 -0.34 -24.05 -32.94
N SER A 286 -0.10 -24.32 -34.24
CA SER A 286 -1.11 -24.05 -35.27
C SER A 286 -2.29 -25.03 -35.20
N SER A 287 -2.06 -26.28 -34.76
CA SER A 287 -3.13 -27.26 -34.53
C SER A 287 -4.01 -26.96 -33.31
N LEU A 288 -3.61 -26.03 -32.44
CA LEU A 288 -4.43 -25.58 -31.30
C LEU A 288 -5.46 -24.51 -31.68
N ILE A 289 -5.31 -23.92 -32.88
CA ILE A 289 -6.23 -22.92 -33.41
C ILE A 289 -7.31 -23.66 -34.19
N GLU A 290 -8.56 -23.53 -33.73
CA GLU A 290 -9.72 -24.13 -34.37
C GLU A 290 -10.03 -23.44 -35.72
N GLU A 291 -10.86 -24.07 -36.56
CA GLU A 291 -11.23 -23.56 -37.89
C GLU A 291 -11.87 -22.16 -37.85
N ASN A 292 -12.49 -21.79 -36.72
CA ASN A 292 -13.08 -20.48 -36.47
C ASN A 292 -12.04 -19.39 -36.08
N GLY A 293 -10.75 -19.72 -36.04
CA GLY A 293 -9.67 -18.80 -35.67
C GLY A 293 -9.53 -18.55 -34.16
N CYS A 294 -10.17 -19.38 -33.32
CA CYS A 294 -10.06 -19.29 -31.86
C CYS A 294 -9.15 -20.39 -31.29
N ILE A 295 -8.52 -20.10 -30.16
CA ILE A 295 -7.94 -21.14 -29.30
C ILE A 295 -8.94 -21.51 -28.21
N ARG A 296 -9.04 -22.81 -27.94
CA ARG A 296 -9.73 -23.36 -26.78
C ARG A 296 -8.80 -23.36 -25.56
N LEU A 297 -9.24 -22.75 -24.48
CA LEU A 297 -8.59 -22.70 -23.17
C LEU A 297 -9.38 -23.62 -22.25
N GLN A 298 -8.82 -24.78 -21.91
CA GLN A 298 -9.52 -25.77 -21.11
C GLN A 298 -9.67 -25.28 -19.66
N ALA A 299 -10.81 -25.56 -19.03
CA ALA A 299 -11.08 -25.15 -17.66
C ALA A 299 -10.02 -25.67 -16.67
N GLU A 300 -9.63 -26.95 -16.82
CA GLU A 300 -8.56 -27.57 -16.01
C GLU A 300 -7.23 -26.84 -16.19
N GLU A 301 -6.83 -26.53 -17.43
CA GLU A 301 -5.60 -25.79 -17.71
C GLU A 301 -5.62 -24.37 -17.14
N LEU A 302 -6.75 -23.67 -17.29
CA LEU A 302 -6.93 -22.34 -16.69
C LEU A 302 -6.83 -22.42 -15.16
N ASN A 303 -7.50 -23.38 -14.53
CA ASN A 303 -7.39 -23.58 -13.09
C ASN A 303 -5.94 -23.78 -12.67
N ASP A 304 -5.26 -24.76 -13.25
CA ASP A 304 -3.93 -25.18 -12.81
C ASP A 304 -2.85 -24.15 -13.08
N LYS A 305 -2.87 -23.52 -14.27
CA LYS A 305 -1.80 -22.62 -14.69
C LYS A 305 -2.10 -21.15 -14.44
N VAL A 306 -3.37 -20.75 -14.36
CA VAL A 306 -3.76 -19.33 -14.33
C VAL A 306 -4.30 -18.90 -12.96
N TYR A 307 -5.26 -19.64 -12.40
CA TYR A 307 -5.99 -19.21 -11.18
C TYR A 307 -5.43 -19.80 -9.88
N ASN A 308 -5.27 -21.13 -9.80
CA ASN A 308 -4.84 -21.84 -8.58
C ASN A 308 -3.51 -21.33 -8.01
N PRO A 309 -2.49 -20.97 -8.82
CA PRO A 309 -1.25 -20.41 -8.27
C PRO A 309 -1.46 -19.13 -7.46
N VAL A 310 -2.48 -18.34 -7.79
CA VAL A 310 -2.82 -17.10 -7.07
C VAL A 310 -3.76 -17.41 -5.90
N PHE A 311 -4.79 -18.24 -6.13
CA PHE A 311 -5.76 -18.59 -5.09
C PHE A 311 -5.12 -19.29 -3.90
N GLN A 312 -4.15 -20.19 -4.14
CA GLN A 312 -3.45 -20.87 -3.06
C GLN A 312 -2.68 -19.88 -2.18
N GLN A 313 -2.05 -18.85 -2.78
CA GLN A 313 -1.38 -17.80 -1.99
C GLN A 313 -2.37 -17.04 -1.10
N VAL A 314 -3.59 -16.76 -1.60
CA VAL A 314 -4.64 -16.11 -0.79
C VAL A 314 -5.09 -17.02 0.36
N VAL A 315 -5.31 -18.30 0.10
CA VAL A 315 -5.67 -19.30 1.13
C VAL A 315 -4.57 -19.39 2.19
N ASP A 316 -3.32 -19.50 1.79
CA ASP A 316 -2.18 -19.58 2.71
C ASP A 316 -2.07 -18.31 3.57
N LEU A 317 -2.29 -17.13 2.99
CA LEU A 317 -2.31 -15.86 3.74
C LEU A 317 -3.43 -15.84 4.80
N ILE A 318 -4.64 -16.30 4.45
CA ILE A 318 -5.75 -16.38 5.40
C ILE A 318 -5.41 -17.37 6.53
N GLU A 319 -4.95 -18.57 6.20
CA GLU A 319 -4.58 -19.61 7.16
C GLU A 319 -3.56 -19.08 8.17
N ASN A 320 -2.46 -18.49 7.68
CA ASN A 320 -1.41 -17.91 8.51
C ASN A 320 -1.94 -16.78 9.43
N GLN A 321 -2.87 -15.96 8.93
CA GLN A 321 -3.44 -14.87 9.73
C GLN A 321 -4.34 -15.39 10.84
N LEU A 322 -5.11 -16.46 10.59
CA LEU A 322 -5.93 -17.12 11.61
C LEU A 322 -5.06 -17.76 12.69
N ASP A 323 -3.97 -18.43 12.29
CA ASP A 323 -3.05 -19.07 13.23
C ASP A 323 -2.33 -18.03 14.11
N LEU A 324 -1.95 -16.89 13.54
CA LEU A 324 -1.34 -15.77 14.27
C LEU A 324 -2.30 -15.16 15.30
N ALA A 325 -3.61 -15.14 15.01
CA ALA A 325 -4.61 -14.55 15.89
C ALA A 325 -4.73 -15.29 17.22
N GLY A 326 -4.59 -16.62 17.21
CA GLY A 326 -4.72 -17.46 18.39
C GLY A 326 -6.10 -17.36 19.08
N THR A 327 -7.11 -16.88 18.36
CA THR A 327 -8.49 -16.66 18.83
C THR A 327 -9.48 -16.96 17.71
N ASP A 328 -10.73 -17.22 18.07
CA ASP A 328 -11.78 -17.49 17.10
C ASP A 328 -12.11 -16.23 16.28
N VAL A 329 -12.34 -16.42 14.98
CA VAL A 329 -12.78 -15.37 14.05
C VAL A 329 -14.21 -15.68 13.62
N ASN A 330 -15.14 -14.79 13.95
CA ASN A 330 -16.58 -14.98 13.78
C ASN A 330 -17.04 -14.66 12.35
N ALA A 331 -16.38 -13.69 11.71
CA ALA A 331 -16.73 -13.25 10.37
C ALA A 331 -15.50 -12.92 9.52
N MET A 332 -15.63 -13.10 8.20
CA MET A 332 -14.65 -12.72 7.20
C MET A 332 -15.36 -11.95 6.08
N PHE A 333 -14.81 -10.78 5.75
CA PHE A 333 -15.31 -9.95 4.67
C PHE A 333 -14.28 -9.82 3.56
N LEU A 334 -14.66 -10.29 2.37
CA LEU A 334 -13.88 -10.08 1.15
C LEU A 334 -14.25 -8.71 0.55
N VAL A 335 -13.22 -7.92 0.29
CA VAL A 335 -13.32 -6.59 -0.32
C VAL A 335 -12.29 -6.43 -1.43
N GLY A 336 -12.37 -5.32 -2.16
CA GLY A 336 -11.50 -5.05 -3.30
C GLY A 336 -12.04 -5.65 -4.59
N GLY A 337 -11.45 -5.26 -5.72
CA GLY A 337 -11.93 -5.70 -7.04
C GLY A 337 -11.79 -7.22 -7.24
N PHE A 338 -10.78 -7.84 -6.63
CA PHE A 338 -10.56 -9.28 -6.70
C PHE A 338 -11.38 -10.01 -5.63
N GLY A 339 -11.60 -9.41 -4.46
CA GLY A 339 -12.49 -9.95 -3.42
C GLY A 339 -13.96 -10.03 -3.82
N CYS A 340 -14.36 -9.31 -4.88
CA CYS A 340 -15.68 -9.45 -5.52
C CYS A 340 -15.75 -10.59 -6.56
N SER A 341 -14.71 -11.42 -6.70
CA SER A 341 -14.75 -12.58 -7.61
C SER A 341 -15.53 -13.72 -6.98
N ASP A 342 -16.62 -14.15 -7.62
CA ASP A 342 -17.39 -15.33 -7.19
C ASP A 342 -16.50 -16.58 -7.10
N TYR A 343 -15.53 -16.70 -8.01
CA TYR A 343 -14.64 -17.86 -8.01
C TYR A 343 -13.71 -17.86 -6.78
N LEU A 344 -13.07 -16.73 -6.47
CA LEU A 344 -12.28 -16.60 -5.25
C LEU A 344 -13.14 -16.84 -4.00
N TYR A 345 -14.35 -16.25 -3.96
CA TYR A 345 -15.27 -16.44 -2.86
C TYR A 345 -15.58 -17.91 -2.62
N ASN A 346 -15.93 -18.67 -3.66
CA ASN A 346 -16.25 -20.09 -3.54
C ASN A 346 -15.06 -20.93 -3.04
N ILE A 347 -13.84 -20.58 -3.43
CA ILE A 347 -12.63 -21.25 -2.93
C ILE A 347 -12.41 -20.97 -1.44
N VAL A 348 -12.54 -19.70 -1.04
CA VAL A 348 -12.39 -19.27 0.36
C VAL A 348 -13.50 -19.85 1.24
N GLU A 349 -14.75 -19.79 0.80
CA GLU A 349 -15.90 -20.33 1.53
C GLU A 349 -15.75 -21.84 1.75
N LYS A 350 -15.44 -22.59 0.70
CA LYS A 350 -15.21 -24.04 0.78
C LYS A 350 -14.10 -24.41 1.76
N HIS A 351 -13.05 -23.59 1.84
CA HIS A 351 -11.88 -23.86 2.68
C HIS A 351 -12.13 -23.49 4.15
N PHE A 352 -12.80 -22.36 4.41
CA PHE A 352 -12.86 -21.74 5.74
C PHE A 352 -14.22 -21.77 6.43
N HIS A 353 -15.31 -22.15 5.76
CA HIS A 353 -16.66 -22.13 6.35
C HIS A 353 -16.81 -22.97 7.63
N SER A 354 -16.00 -24.04 7.78
CA SER A 354 -15.99 -24.86 8.98
C SER A 354 -15.37 -24.17 10.21
N ARG A 355 -14.51 -23.16 10.00
CA ARG A 355 -13.84 -22.38 11.05
C ARG A 355 -14.47 -21.02 11.26
N ILE A 356 -14.98 -20.39 10.19
CA ILE A 356 -15.52 -19.04 10.19
C ILE A 356 -16.99 -19.11 9.75
N PRO A 357 -17.94 -18.92 10.68
CA PRO A 357 -19.37 -19.08 10.40
C PRO A 357 -19.89 -18.12 9.31
N ILE A 358 -19.36 -16.90 9.26
CA ILE A 358 -19.82 -15.86 8.34
C ILE A 358 -18.69 -15.51 7.36
N ILE A 359 -18.85 -15.88 6.08
CA ILE A 359 -17.95 -15.46 5.00
C ILE A 359 -18.80 -14.74 3.97
N ALA A 360 -18.51 -13.45 3.77
CA ALA A 360 -19.32 -12.58 2.92
C ALA A 360 -18.46 -11.70 2.00
N MET A 361 -18.96 -11.45 0.80
CA MET A 361 -18.47 -10.35 -0.02
C MET A 361 -19.16 -9.05 0.41
N ALA A 362 -18.39 -8.01 0.70
CA ALA A 362 -18.97 -6.75 1.13
C ALA A 362 -19.84 -6.13 0.00
N PRO A 363 -21.00 -5.53 0.32
CA PRO A 363 -21.81 -4.85 -0.69
C PRO A 363 -21.00 -3.74 -1.34
N ARG A 364 -20.85 -3.75 -2.66
CA ARG A 364 -19.96 -2.79 -3.36
C ARG A 364 -18.53 -2.83 -2.81
N GLY A 365 -18.03 -4.04 -2.54
CA GLY A 365 -16.67 -4.31 -2.03
C GLY A 365 -15.57 -3.71 -2.92
N ASP A 366 -15.87 -3.52 -4.21
CA ASP A 366 -14.99 -2.90 -5.19
C ASP A 366 -14.64 -1.43 -4.85
N ILE A 367 -15.51 -0.72 -4.13
CA ILE A 367 -15.31 0.67 -3.68
C ILE A 367 -15.22 0.84 -2.16
N ALA A 368 -15.20 -0.28 -1.41
CA ALA A 368 -15.22 -0.28 0.06
C ALA A 368 -14.09 0.57 0.65
N VAL A 369 -12.87 0.37 0.17
CA VAL A 369 -11.67 1.11 0.59
C VAL A 369 -11.84 2.63 0.41
N ALA A 370 -12.28 3.08 -0.77
CA ALA A 370 -12.42 4.51 -1.05
C ALA A 370 -13.53 5.17 -0.22
N ARG A 371 -14.66 4.49 -0.01
CA ARG A 371 -15.73 5.00 0.87
C ARG A 371 -15.30 4.98 2.34
N GLY A 372 -14.61 3.92 2.73
CA GLY A 372 -14.00 3.74 4.03
C GLY A 372 -13.03 4.86 4.39
N ALA A 373 -12.20 5.29 3.44
CA ALA A 373 -11.28 6.41 3.60
C ALA A 373 -12.00 7.73 3.92
N VAL A 374 -13.13 7.99 3.25
CA VAL A 374 -13.98 9.16 3.57
C VAL A 374 -14.54 9.05 4.99
N TYR A 375 -14.96 7.86 5.41
CA TYR A 375 -15.43 7.63 6.79
C TYR A 375 -14.32 7.81 7.82
N HIS A 376 -13.10 7.36 7.52
CA HIS A 376 -11.93 7.55 8.38
C HIS A 376 -11.69 9.04 8.66
N VAL A 377 -11.77 9.92 7.65
CA VAL A 377 -11.61 11.38 7.87
C VAL A 377 -12.65 11.94 8.83
N THR A 378 -13.87 11.40 8.83
CA THR A 378 -14.93 11.82 9.77
C THR A 378 -14.80 11.22 11.17
N LYS A 379 -14.13 10.07 11.29
CA LYS A 379 -13.94 9.32 12.55
C LYS A 379 -12.52 8.72 12.61
N PRO A 380 -11.47 9.56 12.78
CA PRO A 380 -10.07 9.10 12.65
C PRO A 380 -9.62 8.16 13.76
N LYS A 381 -10.40 8.05 14.85
CA LYS A 381 -10.10 7.18 16.01
C LYS A 381 -10.98 5.93 16.07
N PHE A 382 -11.63 5.58 14.96
CA PHE A 382 -12.48 4.40 14.91
C PHE A 382 -11.67 3.13 15.15
N VAL A 383 -10.49 3.02 14.54
CA VAL A 383 -9.46 2.08 14.99
C VAL A 383 -8.74 2.70 16.18
N SER A 384 -9.02 2.17 17.36
CA SER A 384 -8.61 2.73 18.64
C SER A 384 -7.24 2.21 19.11
N SER A 385 -6.79 1.07 18.58
CA SER A 385 -5.46 0.53 18.85
C SER A 385 -4.92 -0.28 17.67
N LYS A 386 -3.59 -0.30 17.55
CA LYS A 386 -2.83 -0.97 16.49
C LYS A 386 -1.75 -1.87 17.06
N ILE A 387 -1.39 -2.93 16.34
CA ILE A 387 -0.21 -3.75 16.65
C ILE A 387 1.00 -3.20 15.90
N LEU A 388 2.05 -2.84 16.65
CA LEU A 388 3.28 -2.31 16.04
C LEU A 388 4.04 -3.39 15.26
N ARG A 389 4.47 -3.04 14.05
CA ARG A 389 5.17 -3.95 13.12
C ARG A 389 6.67 -4.03 13.38
N HIS A 390 7.23 -2.99 13.98
CA HIS A 390 8.65 -2.79 14.15
C HIS A 390 8.96 -2.46 15.60
N THR A 391 10.13 -2.85 16.07
CA THR A 391 10.69 -2.28 17.30
C THR A 391 11.33 -0.96 16.94
N TYR A 392 10.86 0.14 17.51
CA TYR A 392 11.38 1.47 17.23
C TYR A 392 12.30 1.92 18.38
N GLY A 393 13.41 2.57 18.02
CA GLY A 393 14.32 3.13 19.00
C GLY A 393 15.21 4.23 18.43
N LEU A 394 15.97 4.87 19.31
CA LEU A 394 16.86 5.98 18.96
C LEU A 394 18.31 5.57 19.10
N ARG A 395 19.17 6.21 18.31
CA ARG A 395 20.61 6.23 18.62
C ARG A 395 20.84 7.22 19.76
N THR A 396 21.29 6.74 20.91
CA THR A 396 21.54 7.59 22.08
C THR A 396 22.96 7.44 22.59
N ARG A 397 23.43 8.49 23.29
CA ARG A 397 24.71 8.47 24.01
C ARG A 397 24.45 8.13 25.47
N MET A 398 24.46 6.83 25.79
CA MET A 398 24.29 6.35 27.17
C MET A 398 25.65 6.12 27.83
N ALA A 399 25.67 6.04 29.17
CA ALA A 399 26.89 5.71 29.92
C ALA A 399 27.53 4.42 29.36
N PHE A 400 28.84 4.45 29.16
CA PHE A 400 29.57 3.32 28.60
C PHE A 400 29.63 2.17 29.61
N GLU A 401 29.24 0.97 29.21
CA GLU A 401 29.28 -0.23 30.05
C GLU A 401 30.45 -1.12 29.62
N GLU A 402 31.49 -1.18 30.45
CA GLU A 402 32.69 -1.99 30.19
C GLU A 402 32.35 -3.47 30.02
N GLY A 403 32.96 -4.10 29.01
CA GLY A 403 32.75 -5.52 28.68
C GLY A 403 31.48 -5.81 27.87
N LEU A 404 30.55 -4.86 27.76
CA LEU A 404 29.33 -5.00 26.95
C LEU A 404 29.30 -4.05 25.74
N ASP A 405 29.86 -2.86 25.88
CA ASP A 405 29.98 -1.89 24.78
C ASP A 405 31.34 -2.03 24.08
N PRO A 406 31.38 -2.04 22.73
CA PRO A 406 32.63 -2.03 21.98
C PRO A 406 33.44 -0.76 22.26
N GLU A 407 34.73 -0.91 22.56
CA GLU A 407 35.60 0.19 22.98
C GLU A 407 35.75 1.29 21.90
N ASP A 408 35.68 0.92 20.63
CA ASP A 408 35.71 1.83 19.46
C ASP A 408 34.47 2.72 19.35
N THR A 409 33.38 2.39 20.05
CA THR A 409 32.17 3.23 20.13
C THR A 409 32.24 4.25 21.26
N SER A 410 33.28 4.20 22.09
CA SER A 410 33.40 5.06 23.27
C SER A 410 33.74 6.50 22.91
N ILE A 411 33.07 7.43 23.59
CA ILE A 411 33.28 8.86 23.46
C ILE A 411 33.26 9.50 24.86
N VAL A 412 34.06 10.54 25.09
CA VAL A 412 33.98 11.36 26.30
C VAL A 412 33.23 12.64 25.95
N THR A 413 32.09 12.87 26.61
CA THR A 413 31.27 14.07 26.39
C THR A 413 31.76 15.25 27.23
N SER A 414 31.21 16.45 26.99
CA SER A 414 31.64 17.70 27.67
C SER A 414 31.51 17.70 29.19
N ASP A 415 30.68 16.80 29.74
CA ASP A 415 30.55 16.54 31.18
C ASP A 415 31.61 15.58 31.74
N GLY A 416 32.58 15.13 30.92
CA GLY A 416 33.67 14.24 31.32
C GLY A 416 33.28 12.77 31.44
N ILE A 417 32.05 12.39 31.12
CA ILE A 417 31.56 11.01 31.25
C ILE A 417 31.83 10.22 29.96
N LYS A 418 32.40 9.02 30.09
CA LYS A 418 32.56 8.05 28.99
C LYS A 418 31.21 7.46 28.61
N ARG A 419 30.83 7.58 27.34
CA ARG A 419 29.54 7.15 26.78
C ARG A 419 29.73 6.28 25.55
N CYS A 420 28.79 5.37 25.29
CA CYS A 420 28.71 4.63 24.03
C CYS A 420 27.92 5.46 23.01
N SER A 421 28.47 5.67 21.81
CA SER A 421 27.89 6.53 20.77
C SER A 421 26.81 5.86 19.91
N THR A 422 26.64 4.55 20.04
CA THR A 422 25.80 3.72 19.14
C THR A 422 24.68 2.98 19.86
N ARG A 423 24.32 3.34 21.10
CA ARG A 423 23.26 2.61 21.83
C ARG A 423 21.91 2.73 21.17
N PHE A 424 21.22 1.60 21.08
CA PHE A 424 19.84 1.52 20.61
C PHE A 424 18.88 1.62 21.80
N ASP A 425 18.35 2.82 22.05
CA ASP A 425 17.33 3.07 23.08
C ASP A 425 15.95 2.76 22.52
N VAL A 426 15.41 1.58 22.88
CA VAL A 426 14.09 1.14 22.45
C VAL A 426 13.00 2.01 23.08
N ILE A 427 12.13 2.55 22.22
CA ILE A 427 10.95 3.32 22.60
C ILE A 427 9.72 2.41 22.71
N VAL A 428 9.51 1.54 21.72
CA VAL A 428 8.39 0.59 21.63
C VAL A 428 8.83 -0.68 20.92
N ARG A 429 8.13 -1.78 21.16
CA ARG A 429 8.48 -3.10 20.62
C ARG A 429 7.51 -3.56 19.53
N LYS A 430 8.02 -4.33 18.58
CA LYS A 430 7.22 -5.12 17.63
C LYS A 430 6.24 -6.02 18.39
N GLY A 431 5.02 -6.15 17.88
CA GLY A 431 3.93 -6.92 18.49
C GLY A 431 3.22 -6.21 19.65
N GLN A 432 3.71 -5.06 20.10
CA GLN A 432 3.04 -4.29 21.15
C GLN A 432 1.76 -3.65 20.61
N GLN A 433 0.64 -3.87 21.30
CA GLN A 433 -0.61 -3.14 21.05
C GLN A 433 -0.50 -1.73 21.63
N VAL A 434 -0.77 -0.73 20.79
CA VAL A 434 -0.66 0.68 21.13
C VAL A 434 -1.93 1.42 20.74
N LYS A 435 -2.48 2.19 21.67
CA LYS A 435 -3.68 3.02 21.42
C LYS A 435 -3.35 4.15 20.44
N ALA A 436 -4.33 4.55 19.65
CA ALA A 436 -4.22 5.73 18.79
C ALA A 436 -3.79 6.96 19.61
N ASP A 437 -2.89 7.77 19.04
CA ASP A 437 -2.28 8.95 19.67
C ASP A 437 -1.44 8.69 20.93
N THR A 438 -0.95 7.46 21.14
CA THR A 438 -0.07 7.19 22.29
C THR A 438 1.23 7.96 22.13
N LYS A 439 1.53 8.82 23.11
CA LYS A 439 2.75 9.63 23.15
C LYS A 439 3.79 8.98 24.02
N ILE A 440 4.99 8.80 23.49
CA ILE A 440 6.14 8.33 24.25
C ILE A 440 7.23 9.39 24.20
N SER A 441 7.47 10.01 25.36
CA SER A 441 8.42 11.10 25.48
C SER A 441 9.84 10.60 25.68
N ARG A 442 10.79 11.25 25.02
CA ARG A 442 12.23 11.16 25.31
C ARG A 442 12.77 12.56 25.59
N ARG A 443 13.64 12.68 26.58
CA ARG A 443 14.30 13.93 26.93
C ARG A 443 15.79 13.77 26.75
N PHE A 444 16.38 14.76 26.11
CA PHE A 444 17.81 14.88 25.90
C PHE A 444 18.17 16.35 26.06
N TRP A 445 19.45 16.64 25.91
CA TRP A 445 19.95 18.00 25.97
C TRP A 445 20.96 18.20 24.84
N ALA A 446 21.05 19.45 24.39
CA ALA A 446 22.07 19.90 23.46
C ALA A 446 22.73 21.18 24.01
N THR A 447 23.90 21.50 23.48
CA THR A 447 24.62 22.72 23.84
C THR A 447 24.26 23.83 22.86
N TYR A 448 23.80 24.98 23.35
CA TYR A 448 23.48 26.14 22.51
C TYR A 448 24.74 26.73 21.87
N PRO A 449 24.72 27.17 20.60
CA PRO A 449 23.61 27.16 19.64
C PRO A 449 23.65 25.96 18.66
N HIS A 450 24.26 24.84 19.05
CA HIS A 450 24.50 23.73 18.13
C HIS A 450 23.22 22.94 17.83
N ASN A 451 23.03 22.62 16.54
CA ASN A 451 22.01 21.70 16.08
C ASN A 451 22.28 20.28 16.61
N THR A 452 21.24 19.47 16.66
CA THR A 452 21.34 18.06 17.07
C THR A 452 20.46 17.17 16.19
N ASP A 453 20.48 15.87 16.43
CA ASP A 453 19.65 14.88 15.75
C ASP A 453 19.08 13.86 16.75
N ALA A 454 17.93 13.28 16.39
CA ALA A 454 17.32 12.18 17.12
C ALA A 454 16.85 11.09 16.13
N ASP A 455 17.77 10.65 15.28
CA ASP A 455 17.50 9.66 14.23
C ASP A 455 16.77 8.43 14.79
N LEU A 456 15.70 8.03 14.10
CA LEU A 456 14.85 6.91 14.47
C LEU A 456 15.31 5.66 13.71
N TYR A 457 15.46 4.59 14.46
CA TYR A 457 15.90 3.28 13.99
C TYR A 457 14.80 2.25 14.24
N VAL A 458 14.79 1.21 13.41
CA VAL A 458 13.89 0.08 13.53
C VAL A 458 14.65 -1.24 13.56
N TYR A 459 14.09 -2.20 14.28
CA TYR A 459 14.53 -3.58 14.32
C TYR A 459 13.34 -4.52 14.09
N ASP A 460 13.49 -5.42 13.11
CA ASP A 460 12.39 -6.24 12.58
C ASP A 460 12.54 -7.73 12.90
N GLY A 461 13.65 -8.11 13.55
CA GLY A 461 13.92 -9.50 13.93
C GLY A 461 13.12 -9.96 15.14
N ASP A 462 13.01 -11.28 15.28
CA ASP A 462 12.30 -11.94 16.38
C ASP A 462 13.25 -12.40 17.51
N ASN A 463 14.55 -12.11 17.38
CA ASN A 463 15.56 -12.43 18.38
C ASN A 463 15.56 -11.40 19.52
N SER A 464 16.49 -11.57 20.47
CA SER A 464 16.74 -10.57 21.50
C SER A 464 17.03 -9.20 20.89
N ILE A 465 16.43 -8.16 21.49
CA ILE A 465 16.63 -6.77 21.08
C ILE A 465 18.13 -6.44 21.00
N PRO A 466 18.63 -5.95 19.86
CA PRO A 466 20.02 -5.58 19.72
C PRO A 466 20.40 -4.43 20.66
N ARG A 467 21.68 -4.37 21.04
CA ARG A 467 22.18 -3.38 21.99
C ARG A 467 22.59 -2.09 21.30
N HIS A 468 23.07 -2.20 20.05
CA HIS A 468 23.63 -1.09 19.29
C HIS A 468 22.88 -0.89 17.98
N THR A 469 22.83 0.36 17.51
CA THR A 469 22.24 0.72 16.21
C THR A 469 23.04 0.22 15.01
N THR A 470 24.24 -0.30 15.26
CA THR A 470 25.13 -0.94 14.29
C THR A 470 24.98 -2.45 14.27
N ASP A 471 24.19 -3.03 15.18
CA ASP A 471 23.99 -4.46 15.23
C ASP A 471 23.18 -4.97 14.03
N PRO A 472 23.39 -6.23 13.60
CA PRO A 472 22.65 -6.82 12.49
C PRO A 472 21.13 -6.73 12.67
N GLY A 473 20.44 -6.29 11.63
CA GLY A 473 18.97 -6.16 11.60
C GLY A 473 18.44 -4.82 12.11
N VAL A 474 19.28 -3.96 12.71
CA VAL A 474 18.89 -2.58 13.02
C VAL A 474 19.14 -1.70 11.81
N ARG A 475 18.12 -0.97 11.35
CA ARG A 475 18.22 -0.03 10.23
C ARG A 475 17.73 1.35 10.63
N LYS A 476 18.37 2.39 10.08
CA LYS A 476 17.89 3.76 10.25
C LYS A 476 16.62 3.92 9.41
N LEU A 477 15.54 4.36 10.04
CA LEU A 477 14.26 4.61 9.40
C LEU A 477 14.14 6.07 8.96
N ALA A 478 14.41 6.99 9.89
CA ALA A 478 14.18 8.41 9.67
C ALA A 478 15.31 9.25 10.25
N LYS A 479 15.63 10.34 9.55
CA LYS A 479 16.48 11.38 10.11
C LYS A 479 15.59 12.38 10.83
N PHE A 480 15.97 12.75 12.05
CA PHE A 480 15.28 13.79 12.79
C PHE A 480 16.25 14.91 13.14
N PRO A 481 16.63 15.76 12.16
CA PRO A 481 17.49 16.90 12.42
C PRO A 481 16.73 17.95 13.22
N ILE A 482 17.28 18.34 14.36
CA ILE A 482 16.71 19.34 15.26
C ILE A 482 17.57 20.60 15.13
N LYS A 483 17.02 21.57 14.39
CA LYS A 483 17.65 22.89 14.25
C LYS A 483 17.44 23.67 15.53
N MET A 484 18.52 24.15 16.13
CA MET A 484 18.46 24.97 17.33
C MET A 484 17.92 26.36 16.96
N PRO A 485 16.75 26.76 17.47
CA PRO A 485 16.25 28.11 17.23
C PRO A 485 17.06 29.13 18.03
N HIS A 486 16.96 30.40 17.67
CA HIS A 486 17.41 31.47 18.56
C HIS A 486 16.59 31.42 19.86
N LEU A 487 17.29 31.40 21.00
CA LEU A 487 16.70 31.40 22.34
C LEU A 487 17.17 32.65 23.08
N GLU A 488 16.22 33.48 23.52
CA GLU A 488 16.54 34.67 24.31
C GLU A 488 17.07 34.28 25.69
N GLY A 489 18.14 34.94 26.14
CA GLY A 489 18.77 34.66 27.43
C GLY A 489 19.75 33.49 27.46
N PHE A 490 19.95 32.78 26.33
CA PHE A 490 20.94 31.71 26.20
C PHE A 490 22.25 32.22 25.56
N THR A 491 23.36 31.70 26.06
CA THR A 491 24.73 31.98 25.62
C THR A 491 25.42 30.70 25.11
N ASN A 492 26.51 30.86 24.35
CA ASN A 492 27.23 29.71 23.79
C ASN A 492 27.77 28.81 24.90
N GLY A 493 27.42 27.52 24.86
CA GLY A 493 27.75 26.55 25.91
C GLY A 493 26.59 26.20 26.82
N ASP A 494 25.51 26.98 26.82
CA ASP A 494 24.37 26.72 27.71
C ASP A 494 23.66 25.41 27.33
N ARG A 495 23.21 24.70 28.37
CA ARG A 495 22.43 23.47 28.21
C ARG A 495 20.99 23.81 27.84
N VAL A 496 20.54 23.27 26.71
CA VAL A 496 19.15 23.35 26.26
C VAL A 496 18.52 21.98 26.39
N ASP A 497 17.50 21.85 27.23
CA ASP A 497 16.72 20.62 27.31
C ASP A 497 15.74 20.54 26.13
N ILE A 498 15.68 19.35 25.53
CA ILE A 498 14.82 19.06 24.40
C ILE A 498 13.98 17.84 24.75
N ARG A 499 12.67 17.94 24.53
CA ARG A 499 11.73 16.81 24.65
C ARG A 499 11.20 16.45 23.27
N ILE A 500 11.24 15.18 22.91
CA ILE A 500 10.50 14.66 21.76
C ILE A 500 9.38 13.77 22.27
N ASP A 501 8.16 14.03 21.79
CA ASP A 501 7.03 13.13 21.95
C ASP A 501 6.83 12.38 20.63
N PHE A 502 7.19 11.09 20.60
CA PHE A 502 6.87 10.20 19.48
C PHE A 502 5.42 9.74 19.59
N ILE A 503 4.65 9.87 18.52
CA ILE A 503 3.22 9.56 18.48
C ILE A 503 3.04 8.25 17.71
N PHE A 504 2.56 7.23 18.41
CA PHE A 504 2.30 5.89 17.88
C PHE A 504 0.80 5.60 17.80
N GLY A 505 0.45 4.52 17.08
CA GLY A 505 -0.94 4.12 16.85
C GLY A 505 -1.62 4.89 15.71
N LEU A 506 -0.85 5.62 14.90
CA LEU A 506 -1.30 6.30 13.68
C LEU A 506 -0.76 5.58 12.43
N THR A 507 -1.35 5.83 11.25
CA THR A 507 -0.86 5.27 9.97
C THR A 507 0.53 5.79 9.60
N GLU A 508 0.79 7.06 9.89
CA GLU A 508 2.06 7.75 9.70
C GLU A 508 2.72 8.05 11.06
N LEU A 509 4.04 7.89 11.14
CA LEU A 509 4.82 8.28 12.31
C LEU A 509 4.89 9.81 12.41
N LYS A 510 4.53 10.33 13.59
CA LYS A 510 4.64 11.75 13.93
C LYS A 510 5.49 11.95 15.18
N ALA A 511 6.17 13.08 15.26
CA ALA A 511 6.89 13.48 16.45
C ALA A 511 6.70 14.97 16.72
N HIS A 512 6.53 15.34 17.99
CA HIS A 512 6.55 16.74 18.42
C HIS A 512 7.84 17.01 19.18
N VAL A 513 8.60 18.01 18.74
CA VAL A 513 9.85 18.43 19.38
C VAL A 513 9.59 19.72 20.14
N PHE A 514 9.98 19.73 21.41
CA PHE A 514 9.90 20.87 22.31
C PHE A 514 11.32 21.29 22.66
N ILE A 515 11.67 22.55 22.35
CA ILE A 515 12.97 23.15 22.68
C ILE A 515 12.67 24.38 23.54
N ALA A 516 13.00 24.30 24.83
CA ALA A 516 12.50 25.25 25.82
C ALA A 516 10.97 25.43 25.70
N ASP A 517 10.49 26.65 25.42
CA ASP A 517 9.06 26.98 25.33
C ASP A 517 8.49 26.86 23.90
N LYS A 518 9.30 26.44 22.92
CA LYS A 518 8.89 26.34 21.49
C LYS A 518 8.52 24.91 21.13
N GLN A 519 7.41 24.74 20.41
CA GLN A 519 6.96 23.46 19.86
C GLN A 519 7.13 23.44 18.34
N PHE A 520 7.61 22.32 17.82
CA PHE A 520 7.77 22.04 16.40
C PHE A 520 7.13 20.67 16.10
N GLU A 521 6.32 20.58 15.04
CA GLU A 521 5.74 19.31 14.57
C GLU A 521 6.57 18.77 13.41
N PHE A 522 6.85 17.48 13.45
CA PHE A 522 7.53 16.77 12.38
C PHE A 522 6.67 15.56 11.96
N VAL A 523 6.30 15.56 10.68
CA VAL A 523 5.88 14.34 9.99
C VAL A 523 7.15 13.73 9.41
N CYS A 524 7.40 12.44 9.68
CA CYS A 524 8.66 11.77 9.37
C CYS A 524 9.18 12.06 7.95
N SER A 525 10.30 12.78 7.83
CA SER A 525 11.10 12.82 6.60
C SER A 525 12.08 11.65 6.63
N LEU A 526 11.77 10.63 5.84
CA LEU A 526 12.47 9.35 5.91
C LEU A 526 13.86 9.41 5.30
N TYR A 527 14.75 8.57 5.83
CA TYR A 527 16.14 8.53 5.39
C TYR A 527 16.24 7.98 3.97
N LYS A 528 16.74 8.77 3.02
CA LYS A 528 17.17 8.29 1.71
C LYS A 528 18.65 7.85 1.84
N PRO A 529 18.97 6.54 1.68
CA PRO A 529 20.29 6.00 1.98
C PRO A 529 21.45 6.68 1.26
#